data_AF-A0A4Y1RCU3-F1
#
_entry.id   AF-A0A4Y1RCU3-F1
#
_cell.length_a   1.000
_cell.length_b   1.000
_cell.length_c   1.000
_cell.angle_alpha   90.00
_cell.angle_beta   90.00
_cell.angle_gamma   90.00
#
_symmetry.space_group_name_H-M   'P 1'
#
loop_
_entity.id
_entity.type
_entity.pdbx_description
1 polymer ?
#
loop_
_entity_poly.entity_id
_entity_poly.type
_entity_poly.pdbx_seq_one_letter_code
_entity_poly.pdbx_strand_id
1 'polypeptide(L)'
;MLSNCFHLLHPQPLTQLHILTLPPKFQCKTQAFSHKSPPNTYFPHFLTKIPSGYPRFLGSLCSSSPSSCSASPDEEDLEVELGRLLALLPEEMRQKVGEHPELHQLIEVVMDLGRKPLARFPSGDFVLSELPITVQDLAHATSQVGDFAIDNRAGISRTLHRISAIRNRKGSIIGLTCRVGRAICGSASLLRDLVQDGGSLLLIGPPGVGKTTIIREIARMLANDYKKRVMIVDTSNEIGGDGDIPHSGIGNARRMQVPVLIEAVENHMPQVIVIDEIGTKLEAMAASTIAQRGIQLVATAHGVTIENLIMNPSLEMLVGGIQSVTLGDEEASRRGVQKTVQERKGPATFSCGVEIISKDELRVHRSLETTVDTILSGRFPNFEVRKIHSRGSEVTTERENFLHSSLDEEDEYVIEDAPDMADRGFGHIDFTSVVSPNMQEDSMDERIQPRLFVYGILEASVIQGIKQLKMDEAAVQFIDDISKADALLALQSKLKKNPRIQAVAKSYGIPIYVTKSSSLVEIRKAVRALMSDHKDGLKDYGSIDNMKSSEKIDALEEARIAVEQMITTSRETLA
;
A
#
# COMPACT_ATOMS: atom_id res chain seq x y z
N MET A 1 15.30 -53.25 -25.30
CA MET A 1 15.76 -53.03 -26.68
C MET A 1 15.06 -51.76 -27.16
N LEU A 2 15.70 -50.59 -27.04
CA LEU A 2 16.57 -49.91 -28.04
C LEU A 2 15.76 -49.52 -29.29
N SER A 3 15.66 -48.28 -29.79
CA SER A 3 16.44 -47.02 -29.71
C SER A 3 15.49 -45.84 -29.99
N ASN A 4 15.53 -44.70 -29.28
CA ASN A 4 16.41 -43.53 -29.48
C ASN A 4 16.46 -42.94 -30.90
N CYS A 5 16.02 -41.67 -31.07
CA CYS A 5 16.84 -40.61 -31.66
C CYS A 5 16.24 -39.20 -31.45
N PHE A 6 17.09 -38.31 -30.89
CA PHE A 6 17.00 -36.86 -30.70
C PHE A 6 17.19 -36.07 -32.00
N HIS A 7 16.68 -34.82 -32.08
CA HIS A 7 17.32 -33.57 -32.58
C HIS A 7 16.27 -32.43 -32.60
N LEU A 8 16.32 -31.36 -31.79
CA LEU A 8 17.17 -30.14 -31.74
C LEU A 8 17.16 -29.23 -33.01
N LEU A 9 16.45 -28.10 -32.87
CA LEU A 9 16.73 -26.70 -33.28
C LEU A 9 17.18 -26.33 -34.72
N HIS A 10 16.32 -25.62 -35.47
CA HIS A 10 16.38 -24.18 -35.82
C HIS A 10 15.54 -23.84 -37.08
N PRO A 11 15.04 -22.58 -37.23
CA PRO A 11 14.02 -22.19 -38.19
C PRO A 11 14.59 -21.80 -39.57
N GLN A 12 13.83 -22.09 -40.64
CA GLN A 12 14.12 -21.66 -42.01
C GLN A 12 13.50 -20.28 -42.33
N PRO A 13 14.10 -19.51 -43.26
CA PRO A 13 13.82 -18.08 -43.46
C PRO A 13 12.62 -17.86 -44.40
N LEU A 14 11.78 -16.88 -44.07
CA LEU A 14 10.74 -16.39 -44.97
C LEU A 14 11.33 -15.41 -45.99
N THR A 15 11.02 -15.71 -47.25
CA THR A 15 11.47 -15.09 -48.48
C THR A 15 10.77 -13.76 -48.78
N GLN A 16 11.58 -12.89 -49.39
CA GLN A 16 11.34 -11.60 -50.06
C GLN A 16 9.91 -11.30 -50.54
N LEU A 17 9.38 -10.15 -50.13
CA LEU A 17 8.25 -9.45 -50.74
C LEU A 17 8.75 -8.39 -51.74
N HIS A 18 8.14 -8.42 -52.93
CA HIS A 18 8.43 -7.60 -54.10
C HIS A 18 8.21 -6.10 -53.86
N ILE A 19 9.20 -5.31 -54.25
CA ILE A 19 9.18 -3.84 -54.38
C ILE A 19 8.43 -3.47 -55.66
N LEU A 20 7.32 -2.72 -55.53
CA LEU A 20 6.71 -1.99 -56.65
C LEU A 20 7.37 -0.61 -56.77
N THR A 21 8.05 -0.39 -57.89
CA THR A 21 8.71 0.85 -58.28
C THR A 21 7.72 1.77 -59.01
N LEU A 22 7.64 3.04 -58.59
CA LEU A 22 6.94 4.11 -59.31
C LEU A 22 7.98 5.00 -60.04
N PRO A 23 7.69 5.53 -61.25
CA PRO A 23 8.67 6.28 -62.02
C PRO A 23 8.75 7.76 -61.60
N PRO A 24 9.90 8.44 -61.81
CA PRO A 24 10.12 9.81 -61.38
C PRO A 24 9.82 10.80 -62.53
N LYS A 25 9.26 11.96 -62.18
CA LYS A 25 9.48 13.29 -62.79
C LYS A 25 8.47 14.28 -62.19
N PHE A 26 8.93 15.28 -61.45
CA PHE A 26 8.72 16.70 -61.78
C PHE A 26 9.53 17.58 -60.82
N GLN A 27 10.29 18.50 -61.42
CA GLN A 27 11.23 19.41 -60.78
C GLN A 27 10.52 20.48 -59.93
N CYS A 28 11.03 20.72 -58.73
CA CYS A 28 10.65 21.85 -57.89
C CYS A 28 11.29 23.14 -58.45
N LYS A 29 10.47 24.07 -58.93
CA LYS A 29 10.85 25.46 -59.17
C LYS A 29 10.43 26.29 -57.96
N THR A 30 11.42 26.85 -57.28
CA THR A 30 11.31 27.91 -56.28
C THR A 30 10.72 29.18 -56.91
N GLN A 31 9.60 29.67 -56.39
CA GLN A 31 9.20 31.06 -56.52
C GLN A 31 8.73 31.58 -55.16
N ALA A 32 9.45 32.60 -54.68
CA ALA A 32 9.09 33.40 -53.52
C ALA A 32 7.90 34.31 -53.88
N PHE A 33 6.93 34.41 -52.97
CA PHE A 33 5.94 35.47 -52.97
C PHE A 33 5.93 36.16 -51.60
N SER A 34 6.23 37.45 -51.63
CA SER A 34 6.05 38.41 -50.54
C SER A 34 4.71 39.12 -50.67
N HIS A 35 4.37 39.86 -49.61
CA HIS A 35 3.24 40.81 -49.44
C HIS A 35 2.01 40.23 -48.76
N LYS A 36 1.27 40.92 -47.89
CA LYS A 36 1.34 42.20 -47.15
C LYS A 36 0.05 42.19 -46.29
N SER A 37 0.06 42.74 -45.07
CA SER A 37 -1.16 43.01 -44.29
C SER A 37 -2.05 44.08 -44.94
N PRO A 38 -3.38 44.08 -44.67
CA PRO A 38 -4.01 45.23 -43.98
C PRO A 38 -5.30 44.83 -43.19
N PRO A 39 -6.17 45.77 -42.72
CA PRO A 39 -5.94 46.65 -41.57
C PRO A 39 -7.08 46.63 -40.51
N ASN A 40 -6.86 47.40 -39.46
CA ASN A 40 -7.72 47.74 -38.32
C ASN A 40 -9.00 48.52 -38.73
N THR A 41 -10.16 48.17 -38.18
CA THR A 41 -11.36 49.06 -38.15
C THR A 41 -12.18 48.87 -36.87
N TYR A 42 -12.45 50.02 -36.24
CA TYR A 42 -13.26 50.29 -35.04
C TYR A 42 -14.78 50.35 -35.32
N PHE A 43 -15.56 50.46 -34.23
CA PHE A 43 -16.94 51.00 -34.03
C PHE A 43 -18.07 49.98 -33.74
N PRO A 44 -19.16 50.35 -33.01
CA PRO A 44 -19.22 50.99 -31.67
C PRO A 44 -20.30 50.41 -30.72
N HIS A 45 -20.31 50.91 -29.47
CA HIS A 45 -21.37 50.78 -28.47
C HIS A 45 -22.74 51.34 -28.93
N PHE A 46 -23.83 50.66 -28.56
CA PHE A 46 -25.18 51.22 -28.55
C PHE A 46 -25.83 51.10 -27.17
N LEU A 47 -26.15 52.26 -26.59
CA LEU A 47 -27.01 52.49 -25.44
C LEU A 47 -28.45 52.71 -25.95
N THR A 48 -29.45 52.14 -25.28
CA THR A 48 -30.85 52.63 -25.37
C THR A 48 -31.51 52.65 -24.00
N LYS A 49 -32.09 53.82 -23.68
CA LYS A 49 -32.87 54.16 -22.48
C LYS A 49 -34.39 54.03 -22.76
N ILE A 50 -35.11 53.40 -21.81
CA ILE A 50 -36.44 53.68 -21.16
C ILE A 50 -37.67 54.07 -22.04
N PRO A 51 -38.93 53.66 -21.70
CA PRO A 51 -39.75 54.49 -20.80
C PRO A 51 -40.64 53.73 -19.77
N SER A 52 -41.03 54.49 -18.75
CA SER A 52 -41.87 54.23 -17.57
C SER A 52 -43.39 54.19 -17.84
N GLY A 53 -44.14 53.46 -17.00
CA GLY A 53 -45.60 53.61 -16.84
C GLY A 53 -46.15 52.92 -15.58
N TYR A 54 -46.62 53.72 -14.61
CA TYR A 54 -47.29 53.39 -13.33
C TYR A 54 -48.80 53.08 -13.55
N PRO A 55 -49.57 52.43 -12.61
CA PRO A 55 -49.86 52.95 -11.26
C PRO A 55 -49.91 51.95 -10.08
N ARG A 56 -49.88 52.54 -8.88
CA ARG A 56 -49.90 51.93 -7.53
C ARG A 56 -51.30 51.43 -7.14
N PHE A 57 -51.38 50.34 -6.37
CA PHE A 57 -52.40 50.15 -5.32
C PHE A 57 -51.88 49.27 -4.16
N LEU A 58 -52.44 49.48 -2.98
CA LEU A 58 -51.92 49.16 -1.63
C LEU A 58 -51.85 47.68 -1.24
N GLY A 59 -50.80 47.37 -0.46
CA GLY A 59 -50.68 46.50 0.73
C GLY A 59 -51.58 45.27 0.94
N SER A 60 -50.93 44.12 1.13
CA SER A 60 -51.29 43.17 2.20
C SER A 60 -50.13 42.21 2.48
N LEU A 61 -49.94 41.91 3.76
CA LEU A 61 -49.01 40.94 4.36
C LEU A 61 -49.27 39.52 3.83
N CYS A 62 -48.21 38.70 3.71
CA CYS A 62 -48.06 37.37 4.34
C CYS A 62 -46.98 36.47 3.68
N SER A 63 -46.15 35.90 4.55
CA SER A 63 -45.38 34.64 4.45
C SER A 63 -44.50 34.38 3.22
N SER A 64 -43.20 34.68 3.35
CA SER A 64 -42.14 34.04 2.58
C SER A 64 -41.89 32.62 3.07
N SER A 65 -42.25 31.63 2.25
CA SER A 65 -41.74 30.26 2.37
C SER A 65 -40.23 30.24 2.09
N PRO A 66 -39.44 29.40 2.78
CA PRO A 66 -38.00 29.33 2.54
C PRO A 66 -37.73 28.71 1.17
N SER A 67 -36.98 29.45 0.37
CA SER A 67 -36.38 29.07 -0.90
C SER A 67 -35.55 27.79 -0.76
N SER A 68 -35.79 26.83 -1.65
CA SER A 68 -34.97 25.64 -1.86
C SER A 68 -33.53 26.04 -2.20
N CYS A 69 -32.58 25.58 -1.39
CA CYS A 69 -31.16 25.68 -1.64
C CYS A 69 -30.80 24.91 -2.90
N SER A 70 -30.27 25.58 -3.92
CA SER A 70 -29.68 24.92 -5.08
C SER A 70 -28.38 24.25 -4.64
N ALA A 71 -28.34 22.91 -4.67
CA ALA A 71 -27.14 22.12 -4.43
C ALA A 71 -26.04 22.48 -5.44
N SER A 72 -24.77 22.32 -5.05
CA SER A 72 -23.67 22.49 -5.99
C SER A 72 -23.68 21.35 -7.03
N PRO A 73 -23.15 21.55 -8.25
CA PRO A 73 -23.13 20.48 -9.28
C PRO A 73 -22.51 19.17 -8.78
N ASP A 74 -21.52 19.26 -7.89
CA ASP A 74 -20.82 18.11 -7.30
C ASP A 74 -21.71 17.33 -6.30
N GLU A 75 -22.65 17.99 -5.63
CA GLU A 75 -23.59 17.35 -4.70
C GLU A 75 -24.72 16.64 -5.45
N GLU A 76 -25.22 17.21 -6.55
CA GLU A 76 -26.22 16.55 -7.41
C GLU A 76 -25.66 15.25 -8.01
N ASP A 77 -24.41 15.25 -8.47
CA ASP A 77 -23.74 14.05 -8.98
C ASP A 77 -23.60 12.97 -7.88
N LEU A 78 -23.24 13.37 -6.65
CA LEU A 78 -23.11 12.45 -5.52
C LEU A 78 -24.45 11.78 -5.14
N GLU A 79 -25.55 12.53 -5.15
CA GLU A 79 -26.90 11.99 -4.89
C GLU A 79 -27.33 10.99 -5.95
N VAL A 80 -27.07 11.30 -7.23
CA VAL A 80 -27.36 10.41 -8.35
C VAL A 80 -26.55 9.11 -8.25
N GLU A 81 -25.25 9.21 -7.94
CA GLU A 81 -24.39 8.04 -7.75
C GLU A 81 -24.83 7.19 -6.58
N LEU A 82 -25.01 7.81 -5.40
CA LEU A 82 -25.48 7.11 -4.19
C LEU A 82 -26.82 6.42 -4.45
N GLY A 83 -27.73 7.06 -5.17
CA GLY A 83 -29.00 6.48 -5.60
C GLY A 83 -28.84 5.18 -6.39
N ARG A 84 -27.80 5.05 -7.23
CA ARG A 84 -27.50 3.79 -7.95
C ARG A 84 -27.05 2.67 -7.03
N LEU A 85 -26.25 2.97 -6.00
CA LEU A 85 -25.90 1.96 -4.99
C LEU A 85 -27.10 1.55 -4.14
N LEU A 86 -27.93 2.51 -3.76
CA LEU A 86 -29.13 2.23 -2.97
C LEU A 86 -30.19 1.47 -3.76
N ALA A 87 -30.19 1.56 -5.09
CA ALA A 87 -31.04 0.74 -5.95
C ALA A 87 -30.73 -0.76 -5.85
N LEU A 88 -29.54 -1.15 -5.37
CA LEU A 88 -29.21 -2.56 -5.10
C LEU A 88 -29.99 -3.13 -3.91
N LEU A 89 -30.51 -2.26 -3.04
CA LEU A 89 -31.20 -2.65 -1.82
C LEU A 89 -32.71 -2.80 -2.09
N PRO A 90 -33.38 -3.77 -1.43
CA PRO A 90 -34.83 -3.82 -1.37
C PRO A 90 -35.44 -2.49 -0.89
N GLU A 91 -36.66 -2.20 -1.33
CA GLU A 91 -37.31 -0.89 -1.13
C GLU A 91 -37.38 -0.47 0.36
N GLU A 92 -37.69 -1.39 1.27
CA GLU A 92 -37.75 -1.11 2.71
C GLU A 92 -36.37 -0.68 3.27
N MET A 93 -35.31 -1.39 2.89
CA MET A 93 -33.95 -1.10 3.34
C MET A 93 -33.47 0.24 2.76
N ARG A 94 -33.75 0.47 1.47
CA ARG A 94 -33.45 1.72 0.79
C ARG A 94 -34.10 2.91 1.48
N GLN A 95 -35.38 2.81 1.85
CA GLN A 95 -36.09 3.87 2.56
C GLN A 95 -35.44 4.17 3.91
N LYS A 96 -35.14 3.15 4.72
CA LYS A 96 -34.50 3.33 6.04
C LYS A 96 -33.10 3.93 5.96
N VAL A 97 -32.29 3.54 4.95
CA VAL A 97 -31.00 4.20 4.71
C VAL A 97 -31.22 5.67 4.36
N GLY A 98 -32.19 5.96 3.48
CA GLY A 98 -32.52 7.31 3.02
C GLY A 98 -33.01 8.25 4.11
N GLU A 99 -33.66 7.73 5.16
CA GLU A 99 -34.13 8.49 6.32
C GLU A 99 -33.01 8.78 7.34
N HIS A 100 -31.82 8.16 7.21
CA HIS A 100 -30.74 8.33 8.16
C HIS A 100 -30.10 9.73 8.04
N PRO A 101 -29.87 10.46 9.16
CA PRO A 101 -29.34 11.84 9.13
C PRO A 101 -27.94 11.96 8.50
N GLU A 102 -27.17 10.87 8.52
CA GLU A 102 -25.81 10.81 7.97
C GLU A 102 -25.75 10.12 6.59
N LEU A 103 -26.85 10.08 5.83
CA LEU A 103 -26.92 9.44 4.50
C LEU A 103 -25.71 9.74 3.61
N HIS A 104 -25.34 11.01 3.48
CA HIS A 104 -24.21 11.46 2.64
C HIS A 104 -22.85 10.95 3.13
N GLN A 105 -22.75 10.45 4.38
CA GLN A 105 -21.56 9.87 4.99
C GLN A 105 -21.60 8.34 5.05
N LEU A 106 -22.58 7.69 4.42
CA LEU A 106 -22.66 6.22 4.34
C LEU A 106 -21.33 5.61 3.86
N ILE A 107 -20.77 4.71 4.64
CA ILE A 107 -19.47 4.08 4.34
C ILE A 107 -19.70 2.85 3.46
N GLU A 108 -20.57 1.96 3.92
CA GLU A 108 -20.92 0.72 3.22
C GLU A 108 -22.23 0.12 3.74
N VAL A 109 -22.80 -0.78 2.95
CA VAL A 109 -23.93 -1.63 3.33
C VAL A 109 -23.50 -3.09 3.25
N VAL A 110 -23.78 -3.85 4.31
CA VAL A 110 -23.43 -5.26 4.47
C VAL A 110 -24.71 -6.10 4.43
N MET A 111 -24.73 -7.08 3.53
CA MET A 111 -25.85 -8.01 3.33
C MET A 111 -25.34 -9.44 3.37
N ASP A 112 -25.55 -10.14 4.50
CA ASP A 112 -25.13 -11.53 4.67
C ASP A 112 -26.34 -12.44 4.79
N LEU A 113 -26.41 -13.52 3.99
CA LEU A 113 -27.51 -14.47 4.01
C LEU A 113 -27.81 -14.97 5.44
N GLY A 114 -29.05 -14.82 5.88
CA GLY A 114 -29.51 -15.22 7.21
C GLY A 114 -29.17 -14.24 8.33
N ARG A 115 -28.57 -13.08 8.04
CA ARG A 115 -28.27 -12.02 9.02
C ARG A 115 -29.04 -10.75 8.73
N LYS A 116 -29.20 -9.90 9.75
CA LYS A 116 -29.79 -8.58 9.58
C LYS A 116 -28.87 -7.69 8.72
N PRO A 117 -29.40 -6.97 7.73
CA PRO A 117 -28.61 -6.03 6.94
C PRO A 117 -28.13 -4.85 7.78
N LEU A 118 -26.91 -4.38 7.52
CA LEU A 118 -26.27 -3.29 8.24
C LEU A 118 -25.83 -2.19 7.27
N ALA A 119 -26.07 -0.94 7.60
CA ALA A 119 -25.37 0.20 7.03
C ALA A 119 -24.32 0.70 8.02
N ARG A 120 -23.15 1.08 7.54
CA ARG A 120 -22.08 1.65 8.37
C ARG A 120 -21.98 3.15 8.15
N PHE A 121 -22.02 3.90 9.24
CA PHE A 121 -21.81 5.35 9.28
C PHE A 121 -20.64 5.67 10.21
N PRO A 122 -20.10 6.90 10.18
CA PRO A 122 -19.09 7.33 11.14
C PRO A 122 -19.55 7.23 12.60
N SER A 123 -20.85 7.39 12.85
CA SER A 123 -21.47 7.21 14.16
C SER A 123 -21.59 5.74 14.61
N GLY A 124 -21.51 4.78 13.70
CA GLY A 124 -21.57 3.35 13.98
C GLY A 124 -22.40 2.54 12.98
N ASP A 125 -22.65 1.28 13.35
CA ASP A 125 -23.46 0.35 12.56
C ASP A 125 -24.96 0.58 12.82
N PHE A 126 -25.74 0.66 11.75
CA PHE A 126 -27.18 0.87 11.76
C PHE A 126 -27.91 -0.29 11.08
N VAL A 127 -28.84 -0.92 11.80
CA VAL A 127 -29.60 -2.07 11.29
C VAL A 127 -30.70 -1.60 10.34
N LEU A 128 -30.68 -2.08 9.10
CA LEU A 128 -31.62 -1.66 8.05
C LEU A 128 -32.93 -2.45 8.08
N SER A 129 -32.93 -3.67 8.61
CA SER A 129 -34.15 -4.46 8.77
C SER A 129 -33.99 -5.45 9.91
N GLU A 130 -35.10 -5.70 10.60
CA GLU A 130 -35.19 -6.77 11.60
C GLU A 130 -35.26 -8.15 10.92
N LEU A 131 -35.68 -8.19 9.66
CA LEU A 131 -35.73 -9.42 8.87
C LEU A 131 -34.32 -9.76 8.34
N PRO A 132 -33.94 -11.05 8.37
CA PRO A 132 -32.66 -11.48 7.82
C PRO A 132 -32.64 -11.40 6.29
N ILE A 133 -31.48 -11.12 5.72
CA ILE A 133 -31.24 -11.16 4.28
C ILE A 133 -31.54 -12.54 3.71
N THR A 134 -32.28 -12.55 2.62
CA THR A 134 -32.67 -13.75 1.88
C THR A 134 -31.81 -13.95 0.62
N VAL A 135 -31.91 -15.13 0.01
CA VAL A 135 -31.29 -15.41 -1.29
C VAL A 135 -31.85 -14.48 -2.38
N GLN A 136 -33.13 -14.10 -2.29
CA GLN A 136 -33.77 -13.21 -3.25
C GLN A 136 -33.20 -11.79 -3.20
N ASP A 137 -32.89 -11.29 -2.00
CA ASP A 137 -32.27 -9.96 -1.84
C ASP A 137 -30.89 -9.90 -2.47
N LEU A 138 -30.07 -10.95 -2.27
CA LEU A 138 -28.76 -11.07 -2.89
C LEU A 138 -28.86 -11.22 -4.41
N ALA A 139 -29.83 -12.00 -4.90
CA ALA A 139 -30.10 -12.15 -6.33
C ALA A 139 -30.55 -10.83 -6.98
N HIS A 140 -31.39 -10.05 -6.29
CA HIS A 140 -31.81 -8.72 -6.73
C HIS A 140 -30.62 -7.77 -6.87
N ALA A 141 -29.78 -7.66 -5.83
CA ALA A 141 -28.58 -6.83 -5.87
C ALA A 141 -27.63 -7.26 -6.99
N THR A 142 -27.34 -8.56 -7.09
CA THR A 142 -26.41 -9.09 -8.11
C THR A 142 -26.94 -8.96 -9.54
N SER A 143 -28.25 -8.96 -9.77
CA SER A 143 -28.83 -8.72 -11.10
C SER A 143 -28.64 -7.29 -11.63
N GLN A 144 -28.36 -6.34 -10.74
CA GLN A 144 -28.16 -4.93 -11.07
C GLN A 144 -26.68 -4.53 -11.13
N VAL A 145 -25.80 -5.42 -10.65
CA VAL A 145 -24.34 -5.25 -10.70
C VAL A 145 -23.82 -5.99 -11.93
N GLY A 146 -22.74 -5.49 -12.53
CA GLY A 146 -22.06 -6.17 -13.63
C GLY A 146 -21.43 -7.50 -13.19
N ASP A 147 -20.72 -8.16 -14.11
CA ASP A 147 -20.00 -9.39 -13.80
C ASP A 147 -18.92 -9.16 -12.74
N PHE A 148 -18.85 -10.07 -11.76
CA PHE A 148 -17.78 -10.06 -10.78
C PHE A 148 -16.47 -10.52 -11.41
N ALA A 149 -15.41 -9.73 -11.21
CA ALA A 149 -14.06 -10.09 -11.59
C ALA A 149 -13.55 -11.31 -10.79
N ILE A 150 -12.36 -11.80 -11.17
CA ILE A 150 -11.73 -13.00 -10.60
C ILE A 150 -11.50 -12.86 -9.08
N ASP A 151 -11.35 -11.65 -8.58
CA ASP A 151 -11.16 -11.34 -7.16
C ASP A 151 -12.47 -11.17 -6.36
N ASN A 152 -13.61 -11.51 -6.97
CA ASN A 152 -14.97 -11.35 -6.43
C ASN A 152 -15.38 -9.89 -6.18
N ARG A 153 -14.80 -8.95 -6.92
CA ARG A 153 -15.22 -7.54 -6.90
C ARG A 153 -15.97 -7.19 -8.18
N ALA A 154 -16.92 -6.30 -8.03
CA ALA A 154 -17.59 -5.59 -9.11
C ALA A 154 -17.80 -4.14 -8.69
N GLY A 155 -17.97 -3.25 -9.64
CA GLY A 155 -18.44 -1.89 -9.40
C GLY A 155 -19.75 -1.62 -10.12
N ILE A 156 -20.27 -0.42 -9.90
CA ILE A 156 -21.42 0.09 -10.64
C ILE A 156 -20.87 1.05 -11.70
N SER A 157 -21.19 0.78 -12.97
CA SER A 157 -20.72 1.58 -14.10
C SER A 157 -20.93 3.08 -13.88
N ARG A 158 -19.92 3.88 -14.22
CA ARG A 158 -19.90 5.35 -14.06
C ARG A 158 -20.03 5.83 -12.60
N THR A 159 -19.70 4.99 -11.62
CA THR A 159 -19.60 5.36 -10.20
C THR A 159 -18.26 4.86 -9.64
N LEU A 160 -17.91 5.28 -8.43
CA LEU A 160 -16.77 4.72 -7.68
C LEU A 160 -17.18 3.63 -6.69
N HIS A 161 -18.45 3.22 -6.68
CA HIS A 161 -18.96 2.24 -5.74
C HIS A 161 -18.40 0.84 -6.02
N ARG A 162 -18.14 0.09 -4.95
CA ARG A 162 -17.51 -1.23 -5.02
C ARG A 162 -18.32 -2.27 -4.27
N ILE A 163 -18.67 -3.34 -4.95
CA ILE A 163 -19.49 -4.44 -4.45
C ILE A 163 -18.58 -5.66 -4.37
N SER A 164 -18.34 -6.15 -3.16
CA SER A 164 -17.54 -7.36 -2.93
C SER A 164 -18.47 -8.52 -2.60
N ALA A 165 -18.36 -9.63 -3.33
CA ALA A 165 -19.14 -10.83 -3.07
C ALA A 165 -18.40 -11.83 -2.19
N ILE A 166 -19.11 -12.37 -1.19
CA ILE A 166 -18.69 -13.54 -0.42
C ILE A 166 -19.36 -14.76 -1.05
N ARG A 167 -18.56 -15.75 -1.44
CA ARG A 167 -19.04 -17.00 -2.05
C ARG A 167 -18.82 -18.20 -1.13
N ASN A 168 -19.76 -19.15 -1.18
CA ASN A 168 -19.59 -20.44 -0.53
C ASN A 168 -18.71 -21.38 -1.37
N ARG A 169 -18.42 -22.59 -0.85
CA ARG A 169 -17.62 -23.61 -1.55
C ARG A 169 -18.20 -24.07 -2.90
N LYS A 170 -19.50 -23.85 -3.13
CA LYS A 170 -20.19 -24.16 -4.40
C LYS A 170 -20.16 -22.98 -5.38
N GLY A 171 -19.51 -21.87 -5.03
CA GLY A 171 -19.43 -20.66 -5.83
C GLY A 171 -20.66 -19.74 -5.75
N SER A 172 -21.68 -20.10 -4.98
CA SER A 172 -22.88 -19.26 -4.82
C SER A 172 -22.58 -18.06 -3.94
N ILE A 173 -23.08 -16.88 -4.32
CA ILE A 173 -22.98 -15.66 -3.51
C ILE A 173 -23.87 -15.82 -2.27
N ILE A 174 -23.28 -15.65 -1.09
CA ILE A 174 -23.92 -15.74 0.21
C ILE A 174 -23.80 -14.46 1.03
N GLY A 175 -23.07 -13.46 0.52
CA GLY A 175 -23.00 -12.14 1.14
C GLY A 175 -22.46 -11.10 0.17
N LEU A 176 -22.78 -9.83 0.44
CA LEU A 176 -22.34 -8.67 -0.31
C LEU A 176 -21.88 -7.57 0.66
N THR A 177 -20.78 -6.92 0.31
CA THR A 177 -20.36 -5.65 0.91
C THR A 177 -20.38 -4.56 -0.16
N CYS A 178 -21.33 -3.65 -0.06
CA CYS A 178 -21.55 -2.55 -0.99
C CYS A 178 -20.93 -1.27 -0.43
N ARG A 179 -19.70 -0.96 -0.83
CA ARG A 179 -18.93 0.20 -0.35
C ARG A 179 -19.18 1.44 -1.21
N VAL A 180 -19.43 2.55 -0.54
CA VAL A 180 -19.67 3.84 -1.19
C VAL A 180 -18.33 4.51 -1.54
N GLY A 181 -17.93 4.42 -2.80
CA GLY A 181 -16.86 5.27 -3.36
C GLY A 181 -17.33 6.70 -3.61
N ARG A 182 -16.41 7.67 -3.49
CA ARG A 182 -16.66 9.10 -3.68
C ARG A 182 -15.47 9.76 -4.36
N ALA A 183 -15.72 10.76 -5.20
CA ALA A 183 -14.68 11.68 -5.65
C ALA A 183 -14.58 12.84 -4.64
N ILE A 184 -13.37 13.09 -4.14
CA ILE A 184 -13.13 14.13 -3.13
C ILE A 184 -12.21 15.19 -3.72
N CYS A 185 -12.81 16.33 -4.09
CA CYS A 185 -12.11 17.53 -4.55
C CYS A 185 -11.27 18.13 -3.41
N GLY A 186 -10.11 18.72 -3.75
CA GLY A 186 -9.24 19.37 -2.76
C GLY A 186 -8.34 18.43 -1.94
N SER A 187 -8.48 17.11 -2.11
CA SER A 187 -7.61 16.11 -1.47
C SER A 187 -6.13 16.23 -1.86
N ALA A 188 -5.84 16.77 -3.05
CA ALA A 188 -4.48 17.05 -3.52
C ALA A 188 -4.03 18.50 -3.30
N SER A 189 -4.76 19.29 -2.50
CA SER A 189 -4.46 20.72 -2.26
C SER A 189 -3.03 20.96 -1.76
N LEU A 190 -2.54 20.11 -0.85
CA LEU A 190 -1.18 20.17 -0.30
C LEU A 190 -0.08 19.88 -1.33
N LEU A 191 -0.41 19.36 -2.52
CA LEU A 191 0.55 18.98 -3.55
C LEU A 191 0.42 19.85 -4.80
N ARG A 192 -0.39 20.92 -4.77
CA ARG A 192 -0.73 21.73 -5.94
C ARG A 192 0.50 22.36 -6.61
N ASP A 193 1.46 22.83 -5.84
CA ASP A 193 2.75 23.36 -6.31
C ASP A 193 3.53 22.28 -7.08
N LEU A 194 3.71 21.09 -6.49
CA LEU A 194 4.47 19.99 -7.13
C LEU A 194 3.81 19.53 -8.44
N VAL A 195 2.48 19.48 -8.46
CA VAL A 195 1.70 19.12 -9.66
C VAL A 195 1.88 20.17 -10.75
N GLN A 196 1.89 21.45 -10.37
CA GLN A 196 2.09 22.58 -11.28
C GLN A 196 3.50 22.61 -11.86
N ASP A 197 4.51 22.34 -11.04
CA ASP A 197 5.94 22.34 -11.42
C ASP A 197 6.24 21.32 -12.53
N GLY A 198 5.37 20.31 -12.70
CA GLY A 198 5.46 19.36 -13.81
C GLY A 198 6.43 18.20 -13.60
N GLY A 199 7.00 18.09 -12.40
CA GLY A 199 7.83 16.95 -12.00
C GLY A 199 7.04 15.64 -11.90
N SER A 200 7.74 14.52 -12.06
CA SER A 200 7.17 13.19 -11.83
C SER A 200 7.05 12.91 -10.33
N LEU A 201 5.86 12.51 -9.90
CA LEU A 201 5.45 12.38 -8.49
C LEU A 201 5.15 10.92 -8.13
N LEU A 202 5.81 10.42 -7.08
CA LEU A 202 5.53 9.12 -6.48
C LEU A 202 4.79 9.30 -5.15
N LEU A 203 3.62 8.68 -5.00
CA LEU A 203 2.87 8.62 -3.76
C LEU A 203 3.05 7.24 -3.10
N ILE A 204 3.43 7.21 -1.83
CA ILE A 204 3.57 5.98 -1.05
C ILE A 204 2.87 6.12 0.29
N GLY A 205 2.42 5.01 0.88
CA GLY A 205 1.81 5.03 2.20
C GLY A 205 0.98 3.78 2.47
N PRO A 206 0.57 3.55 3.72
CA PRO A 206 -0.20 2.37 4.10
C PRO A 206 -1.50 2.18 3.29
N PRO A 207 -2.09 0.98 3.27
CA PRO A 207 -3.43 0.77 2.73
C PRO A 207 -4.45 1.70 3.40
N GLY A 208 -5.40 2.24 2.62
CA GLY A 208 -6.52 3.03 3.15
C GLY A 208 -6.24 4.49 3.55
N VAL A 209 -5.00 4.98 3.44
CA VAL A 209 -4.65 6.37 3.82
C VAL A 209 -5.12 7.45 2.84
N GLY A 210 -5.68 7.06 1.68
CA GLY A 210 -6.22 7.99 0.69
C GLY A 210 -5.38 8.18 -0.58
N LYS A 211 -4.42 7.28 -0.86
CA LYS A 211 -3.58 7.30 -2.07
C LYS A 211 -4.40 7.47 -3.35
N THR A 212 -5.39 6.61 -3.56
CA THR A 212 -6.28 6.61 -4.73
C THR A 212 -7.10 7.90 -4.82
N THR A 213 -7.49 8.49 -3.67
CA THR A 213 -8.21 9.76 -3.63
C THR A 213 -7.33 10.92 -4.11
N ILE A 214 -6.10 10.99 -3.60
CA ILE A 214 -5.14 12.04 -3.98
C ILE A 214 -4.77 11.92 -5.46
N ILE A 215 -4.41 10.71 -5.93
CA ILE A 215 -3.97 10.54 -7.32
C ILE A 215 -5.10 10.81 -8.33
N ARG A 216 -6.35 10.46 -8.00
CA ARG A 216 -7.53 10.77 -8.82
C ARG A 216 -7.72 12.27 -8.96
N GLU A 217 -7.62 13.01 -7.85
CA GLU A 217 -7.72 14.48 -7.89
C GLU A 217 -6.56 15.11 -8.66
N ILE A 218 -5.33 14.58 -8.54
CA ILE A 218 -4.19 15.04 -9.35
C ILE A 218 -4.46 14.82 -10.84
N ALA A 219 -5.00 13.67 -11.24
CA ALA A 219 -5.36 13.40 -12.63
C ALA A 219 -6.39 14.41 -13.15
N ARG A 220 -7.45 14.67 -12.37
CA ARG A 220 -8.47 15.69 -12.67
C ARG A 220 -7.84 17.09 -12.81
N MET A 221 -7.00 17.50 -11.86
CA MET A 221 -6.30 18.79 -11.89
C MET A 221 -5.42 18.92 -13.14
N LEU A 222 -4.64 17.90 -13.47
CA LEU A 222 -3.76 17.91 -14.66
C LEU A 222 -4.57 18.00 -15.96
N ALA A 223 -5.69 17.29 -16.06
CA ALA A 223 -6.53 17.29 -17.26
C ALA A 223 -7.40 18.55 -17.39
N ASN A 224 -8.03 19.01 -16.30
CA ASN A 224 -9.01 20.09 -16.33
C ASN A 224 -8.40 21.46 -16.06
N ASP A 225 -7.56 21.59 -15.03
CA ASP A 225 -7.04 22.89 -14.61
C ASP A 225 -5.80 23.25 -15.46
N TYR A 226 -4.90 22.29 -15.66
CA TYR A 226 -3.66 22.49 -16.43
C TYR A 226 -3.76 22.07 -17.91
N LYS A 227 -4.91 21.56 -18.36
CA LYS A 227 -5.20 21.20 -19.77
C LYS A 227 -4.15 20.27 -20.41
N LYS A 228 -3.52 19.39 -19.61
CA LYS A 228 -2.57 18.40 -20.11
C LYS A 228 -3.28 17.21 -20.74
N ARG A 229 -2.63 16.57 -21.71
CA ARG A 229 -3.04 15.26 -22.22
C ARG A 229 -2.69 14.18 -21.19
N VAL A 230 -3.64 13.87 -20.32
CA VAL A 230 -3.50 12.87 -19.26
C VAL A 230 -4.04 11.52 -19.72
N MET A 231 -3.24 10.47 -19.55
CA MET A 231 -3.67 9.08 -19.67
C MET A 231 -3.55 8.38 -18.31
N ILE A 232 -4.62 7.77 -17.85
CA ILE A 232 -4.65 6.96 -16.64
C ILE A 232 -4.54 5.49 -17.05
N VAL A 233 -3.53 4.80 -16.53
CA VAL A 233 -3.41 3.34 -16.61
C VAL A 233 -4.00 2.79 -15.31
N ASP A 234 -5.21 2.25 -15.40
CA ASP A 234 -6.04 1.86 -14.26
C ASP A 234 -6.19 0.33 -14.29
N THR A 235 -5.22 -0.36 -13.68
CA THR A 235 -5.16 -1.84 -13.73
C THR A 235 -6.18 -2.48 -12.80
N SER A 236 -6.50 -1.80 -11.70
CA SER A 236 -7.41 -2.26 -10.65
C SER A 236 -8.81 -1.64 -10.71
N ASN A 237 -9.09 -0.79 -11.71
CA ASN A 237 -10.31 0.00 -11.83
C ASN A 237 -10.57 0.90 -10.60
N GLU A 238 -9.53 1.25 -9.86
CA GLU A 238 -9.65 2.06 -8.64
C GLU A 238 -9.76 3.54 -8.96
N ILE A 239 -9.06 4.06 -9.99
CA ILE A 239 -9.04 5.51 -10.25
C ILE A 239 -10.29 5.95 -11.01
N GLY A 240 -10.58 5.30 -12.15
CA GLY A 240 -11.68 5.63 -13.04
C GLY A 240 -12.99 4.92 -12.72
N GLY A 241 -13.01 4.03 -11.72
CA GLY A 241 -14.18 3.21 -11.40
C GLY A 241 -14.37 2.05 -12.37
N ASP A 242 -15.46 1.31 -12.22
CA ASP A 242 -15.71 0.09 -12.99
C ASP A 242 -16.54 0.34 -14.27
N GLY A 243 -16.53 -0.64 -15.19
CA GLY A 243 -17.16 -0.57 -16.51
C GLY A 243 -16.35 0.22 -17.53
N ASP A 244 -16.83 0.33 -18.78
CA ASP A 244 -16.08 0.94 -19.90
C ASP A 244 -16.01 2.47 -19.85
N ILE A 245 -17.01 3.11 -19.23
CA ILE A 245 -17.13 4.56 -19.15
C ILE A 245 -16.57 5.02 -17.80
N PRO A 246 -15.47 5.79 -17.79
CA PRO A 246 -14.85 6.23 -16.54
C PRO A 246 -15.73 7.23 -15.79
N HIS A 247 -15.54 7.27 -14.48
CA HIS A 247 -16.13 8.22 -13.56
C HIS A 247 -15.77 9.68 -13.90
N SER A 248 -16.71 10.62 -13.75
CA SER A 248 -16.49 12.06 -14.03
C SER A 248 -15.38 12.69 -13.18
N GLY A 249 -15.14 12.13 -11.99
CA GLY A 249 -14.10 12.56 -11.05
C GLY A 249 -12.65 12.49 -11.55
N ILE A 250 -12.36 11.87 -12.71
CA ILE A 250 -11.04 12.00 -13.37
C ILE A 250 -10.94 13.20 -14.31
N GLY A 251 -12.02 13.96 -14.48
CA GLY A 251 -12.13 15.08 -15.42
C GLY A 251 -12.01 14.62 -16.88
N ASN A 252 -11.29 15.40 -17.69
CA ASN A 252 -11.05 15.10 -19.11
C ASN A 252 -9.91 14.09 -19.33
N ALA A 253 -9.38 13.47 -18.27
CA ALA A 253 -8.34 12.46 -18.41
C ALA A 253 -8.89 11.25 -19.18
N ARG A 254 -8.05 10.69 -20.06
CA ARG A 254 -8.37 9.43 -20.75
C ARG A 254 -7.99 8.28 -19.84
N ARG A 255 -8.72 7.17 -19.91
CA ARG A 255 -8.43 5.95 -19.15
C ARG A 255 -8.11 4.80 -20.10
N MET A 256 -7.16 3.97 -19.70
CA MET A 256 -6.77 2.74 -20.37
C MET A 256 -6.74 1.61 -19.34
N GLN A 257 -7.48 0.53 -19.62
CA GLN A 257 -7.52 -0.69 -18.81
C GLN A 257 -6.65 -1.74 -19.51
N VAL A 258 -5.34 -1.69 -19.29
CA VAL A 258 -4.39 -2.62 -19.92
C VAL A 258 -3.44 -3.21 -18.91
N PRO A 259 -2.99 -4.46 -19.14
CA PRO A 259 -1.98 -5.09 -18.29
C PRO A 259 -0.57 -4.52 -18.53
N VAL A 260 -0.34 -3.78 -19.63
CA VAL A 260 1.00 -3.32 -20.03
C VAL A 260 1.06 -1.80 -20.14
N LEU A 261 1.84 -1.16 -19.26
CA LEU A 261 1.96 0.31 -19.20
C LEU A 261 2.52 0.95 -20.49
N ILE A 262 3.39 0.25 -21.22
CA ILE A 262 4.10 0.80 -22.39
C ILE A 262 3.13 1.15 -23.53
N GLU A 263 2.04 0.40 -23.67
CA GLU A 263 1.04 0.59 -24.73
C GLU A 263 0.43 2.00 -24.70
N ALA A 264 0.28 2.58 -23.49
CA ALA A 264 -0.24 3.92 -23.30
C ALA A 264 0.62 4.99 -24.00
N VAL A 265 1.94 4.79 -24.06
CA VAL A 265 2.85 5.75 -24.70
C VAL A 265 2.88 5.57 -26.21
N GLU A 266 2.92 4.33 -26.69
CA GLU A 266 3.12 4.02 -28.10
C GLU A 266 1.96 4.53 -28.98
N ASN A 267 0.74 4.51 -28.45
CA ASN A 267 -0.46 4.79 -29.24
C ASN A 267 -1.10 6.16 -28.99
N HIS A 268 -0.79 6.85 -27.89
CA HIS A 268 -1.61 7.97 -27.42
C HIS A 268 -0.87 9.29 -27.15
N MET A 269 0.46 9.34 -27.30
CA MET A 269 1.29 10.55 -27.12
C MET A 269 0.89 11.42 -25.89
N PRO A 270 0.79 10.83 -24.68
CA PRO A 270 0.39 11.57 -23.48
C PRO A 270 1.48 12.54 -23.03
N GLN A 271 1.08 13.62 -22.35
CA GLN A 271 2.01 14.50 -21.60
C GLN A 271 2.22 14.00 -20.18
N VAL A 272 1.18 13.36 -19.62
CA VAL A 272 1.18 12.79 -18.28
C VAL A 272 0.62 11.38 -18.33
N ILE A 273 1.29 10.45 -17.67
CA ILE A 273 0.73 9.14 -17.35
C ILE A 273 0.50 9.04 -15.84
N VAL A 274 -0.72 8.65 -15.47
CA VAL A 274 -1.14 8.39 -14.09
C VAL A 274 -1.29 6.88 -13.89
N ILE A 275 -0.67 6.32 -12.85
CA ILE A 275 -0.65 4.87 -12.59
C ILE A 275 -1.19 4.62 -11.19
N ASP A 276 -2.20 3.75 -11.08
CA ASP A 276 -2.87 3.44 -9.81
C ASP A 276 -1.96 2.82 -8.77
N GLU A 277 -1.30 1.70 -9.06
CA GLU A 277 -0.39 1.02 -8.14
C GLU A 277 0.72 0.29 -8.91
N ILE A 278 1.97 0.69 -8.68
CA ILE A 278 3.14 -0.03 -9.15
C ILE A 278 3.53 -1.06 -8.08
N GLY A 279 3.33 -2.35 -8.38
CA GLY A 279 3.59 -3.45 -7.46
C GLY A 279 4.63 -4.45 -7.97
N THR A 280 4.86 -4.51 -9.28
CA THR A 280 5.74 -5.52 -9.88
C THR A 280 7.00 -4.92 -10.50
N LYS A 281 8.03 -5.77 -10.64
CA LYS A 281 9.28 -5.39 -11.33
C LYS A 281 9.07 -4.98 -12.78
N LEU A 282 8.13 -5.61 -13.49
CA LEU A 282 7.82 -5.28 -14.88
C LEU A 282 7.20 -3.88 -15.00
N GLU A 283 6.27 -3.54 -14.11
CA GLU A 283 5.65 -2.20 -14.06
C GLU A 283 6.69 -1.13 -13.70
N ALA A 284 7.58 -1.41 -12.74
CA ALA A 284 8.66 -0.49 -12.38
C ALA A 284 9.63 -0.23 -13.55
N MET A 285 10.00 -1.28 -14.30
CA MET A 285 10.81 -1.14 -15.52
C MET A 285 10.08 -0.36 -16.62
N ALA A 286 8.78 -0.62 -16.81
CA ALA A 286 7.97 0.12 -17.76
C ALA A 286 7.87 1.60 -17.40
N ALA A 287 7.58 1.93 -16.13
CA ALA A 287 7.54 3.29 -15.62
C ALA A 287 8.89 4.01 -15.85
N SER A 288 10.01 3.35 -15.53
CA SER A 288 11.35 3.91 -15.78
C SER A 288 11.60 4.21 -17.26
N THR A 289 11.21 3.30 -18.16
CA THR A 289 11.30 3.48 -19.62
C THR A 289 10.45 4.65 -20.10
N ILE A 290 9.25 4.83 -19.52
CA ILE A 290 8.35 5.94 -19.84
C ILE A 290 8.94 7.27 -19.37
N ALA A 291 9.49 7.32 -18.15
CA ALA A 291 10.14 8.52 -17.60
C ALA A 291 11.32 8.98 -18.47
N GLN A 292 12.13 8.05 -18.98
CA GLN A 292 13.24 8.36 -19.89
C GLN A 292 12.80 9.03 -21.21
N ARG A 293 11.54 8.87 -21.61
CA ARG A 293 10.94 9.56 -22.77
C ARG A 293 10.47 10.99 -22.45
N GLY A 294 10.67 11.46 -21.21
CA GLY A 294 10.30 12.81 -20.78
C GLY A 294 8.81 13.00 -20.49
N ILE A 295 8.06 11.90 -20.30
CA ILE A 295 6.65 11.95 -19.91
C ILE A 295 6.55 12.14 -18.40
N GLN A 296 5.72 13.08 -17.95
CA GLN A 296 5.46 13.27 -16.53
C GLN A 296 4.71 12.05 -15.99
N LEU A 297 5.20 11.46 -14.91
CA LEU A 297 4.56 10.34 -14.23
C LEU A 297 3.94 10.78 -12.91
N VAL A 298 2.72 10.33 -12.63
CA VAL A 298 2.14 10.38 -11.29
C VAL A 298 1.73 8.96 -10.95
N ALA A 299 2.32 8.37 -9.92
CA ALA A 299 2.02 6.98 -9.57
C ALA A 299 1.86 6.81 -8.08
N THR A 300 1.15 5.75 -7.69
CA THR A 300 1.31 5.17 -6.35
C THR A 300 2.13 3.88 -6.43
N ALA A 301 2.80 3.52 -5.34
CA ALA A 301 3.54 2.26 -5.26
C ALA A 301 3.23 1.51 -3.97
N HIS A 302 3.44 0.19 -4.02
CA HIS A 302 3.31 -0.66 -2.86
C HIS A 302 4.43 -0.39 -1.85
N GLY A 303 4.07 0.01 -0.63
CA GLY A 303 5.00 0.27 0.45
C GLY A 303 4.50 1.35 1.41
N VAL A 304 5.23 1.55 2.52
CA VAL A 304 4.87 2.54 3.55
C VAL A 304 5.78 3.76 3.49
N THR A 305 7.09 3.56 3.31
CA THR A 305 8.10 4.64 3.25
C THR A 305 9.03 4.49 2.05
N ILE A 306 9.75 5.56 1.71
CA ILE A 306 10.81 5.54 0.68
C ILE A 306 11.91 4.51 1.03
N GLU A 307 12.23 4.34 2.32
CA GLU A 307 13.18 3.33 2.77
C GLU A 307 12.72 1.90 2.41
N ASN A 308 11.41 1.61 2.48
CA ASN A 308 10.89 0.32 2.03
C ASN A 308 11.11 0.08 0.53
N LEU A 309 11.03 1.13 -0.29
CA LEU A 309 11.29 1.01 -1.73
C LEU A 309 12.76 0.74 -2.03
N ILE A 310 13.68 1.37 -1.29
CA ILE A 310 15.13 1.15 -1.42
C ILE A 310 15.48 -0.32 -1.13
N MET A 311 14.83 -0.92 -0.12
CA MET A 311 15.06 -2.30 0.28
C MET A 311 14.32 -3.33 -0.58
N ASN A 312 13.40 -2.90 -1.45
CA ASN A 312 12.56 -3.80 -2.24
C ASN A 312 13.19 -4.06 -3.64
N PRO A 313 13.70 -5.27 -3.92
CA PRO A 313 14.38 -5.57 -5.19
C PRO A 313 13.49 -5.45 -6.44
N SER A 314 12.17 -5.51 -6.28
CA SER A 314 11.21 -5.35 -7.38
C SER A 314 10.94 -3.88 -7.69
N LEU A 315 11.00 -3.00 -6.69
CA LEU A 315 10.59 -1.59 -6.81
C LEU A 315 11.75 -0.59 -6.68
N GLU A 316 12.96 -1.03 -6.29
CA GLU A 316 14.14 -0.17 -6.12
C GLU A 316 14.44 0.68 -7.37
N MET A 317 14.04 0.22 -8.55
CA MET A 317 14.23 0.96 -9.80
C MET A 317 13.48 2.30 -9.83
N LEU A 318 12.34 2.40 -9.13
CA LEU A 318 11.57 3.65 -9.05
C LEU A 318 12.38 4.77 -8.38
N VAL A 319 13.27 4.41 -7.46
CA VAL A 319 14.13 5.32 -6.69
C VAL A 319 15.57 5.41 -7.22
N GLY A 320 15.82 4.90 -8.44
CA GLY A 320 17.12 4.99 -9.13
C GLY A 320 17.91 3.68 -9.17
N GLY A 321 17.35 2.59 -8.63
CA GLY A 321 17.96 1.26 -8.53
C GLY A 321 19.14 1.23 -7.56
N ILE A 322 19.34 0.16 -6.80
CA ILE A 322 20.41 0.09 -5.79
C ILE A 322 21.47 -0.92 -6.24
N GLN A 323 22.74 -0.53 -6.15
CA GLN A 323 23.88 -1.40 -6.43
C GLN A 323 24.93 -1.32 -5.34
N SER A 324 25.66 -2.41 -5.16
CA SER A 324 26.83 -2.47 -4.28
C SER A 324 28.08 -2.18 -5.10
N VAL A 325 28.85 -1.16 -4.71
CA VAL A 325 30.08 -0.74 -5.38
C VAL A 325 31.25 -0.96 -4.42
N THR A 326 32.35 -1.53 -4.93
CA THR A 326 33.61 -1.65 -4.19
C THR A 326 34.51 -0.47 -4.51
N LEU A 327 34.75 0.38 -3.52
CA LEU A 327 35.68 1.50 -3.55
C LEU A 327 37.12 1.00 -3.37
N GLY A 328 38.07 1.69 -4.01
CA GLY A 328 39.49 1.50 -3.73
C GLY A 328 39.86 2.00 -2.32
N ASP A 329 40.99 1.52 -1.79
CA ASP A 329 41.42 1.77 -0.41
C ASP A 329 41.56 3.27 -0.09
N GLU A 330 42.10 4.04 -1.03
CA GLU A 330 42.24 5.50 -0.90
C GLU A 330 40.87 6.20 -0.84
N GLU A 331 39.91 5.79 -1.69
CA GLU A 331 38.58 6.40 -1.76
C GLU A 331 37.71 6.02 -0.56
N ALA A 332 37.80 4.78 -0.11
CA ALA A 332 37.12 4.31 1.10
C ALA A 332 37.64 5.03 2.35
N SER A 333 38.97 5.19 2.46
CA SER A 333 39.61 5.95 3.54
C SER A 333 39.24 7.43 3.50
N ARG A 334 39.24 8.06 2.31
CA ARG A 334 38.84 9.47 2.12
C ARG A 334 37.41 9.74 2.54
N ARG A 335 36.49 8.81 2.27
CA ARG A 335 35.06 8.91 2.64
C ARG A 335 34.77 8.44 4.06
N GLY A 336 35.70 7.77 4.73
CA GLY A 336 35.49 7.18 6.06
C GLY A 336 34.46 6.06 6.08
N VAL A 337 34.35 5.30 4.97
CA VAL A 337 33.35 4.24 4.79
C VAL A 337 34.02 2.89 4.54
N GLN A 338 33.22 1.82 4.63
CA GLN A 338 33.68 0.49 4.24
C GLN A 338 34.03 0.44 2.75
N LYS A 339 34.92 -0.49 2.35
CA LYS A 339 35.28 -0.67 0.94
C LYS A 339 34.08 -1.00 0.07
N THR A 340 33.02 -1.58 0.63
CA THR A 340 31.78 -1.86 -0.10
C THR A 340 30.69 -0.91 0.39
N VAL A 341 30.11 -0.14 -0.54
CA VAL A 341 29.03 0.82 -0.26
C VAL A 341 27.85 0.58 -1.20
N GLN A 342 26.64 0.92 -0.77
CA GLN A 342 25.47 0.94 -1.64
C GLN A 342 25.30 2.32 -2.26
N GLU A 343 25.11 2.37 -3.56
CA GLU A 343 24.87 3.59 -4.33
C GLU A 343 23.73 3.36 -5.34
N ARG A 344 23.12 4.45 -5.82
CA ARG A 344 22.13 4.35 -6.89
C ARG A 344 22.78 3.91 -8.20
N LYS A 345 22.06 3.13 -9.01
CA LYS A 345 22.46 2.72 -10.37
C LYS A 345 22.34 3.86 -11.37
N GLY A 346 21.38 4.76 -11.16
CA GLY A 346 21.09 5.86 -12.07
C GLY A 346 20.08 6.85 -11.50
N PRO A 347 19.50 7.71 -12.36
CA PRO A 347 18.51 8.69 -11.95
C PRO A 347 17.22 8.03 -11.47
N ALA A 348 16.54 8.66 -10.52
CA ALA A 348 15.25 8.17 -10.06
C ALA A 348 14.18 8.29 -11.17
N THR A 349 13.21 7.37 -11.19
CA THR A 349 12.09 7.40 -12.15
C THR A 349 11.17 8.60 -11.85
N PHE A 350 11.08 8.99 -10.59
CA PHE A 350 10.30 10.13 -10.11
C PHE A 350 11.22 11.21 -9.56
N SER A 351 10.90 12.48 -9.81
CA SER A 351 11.67 13.61 -9.28
C SER A 351 11.37 13.84 -7.80
N CYS A 352 10.13 13.63 -7.39
CA CYS A 352 9.65 13.88 -6.03
C CYS A 352 8.87 12.68 -5.48
N GLY A 353 9.01 12.44 -4.18
CA GLY A 353 8.31 11.40 -3.44
C GLY A 353 7.45 11.99 -2.35
N VAL A 354 6.28 11.40 -2.09
CA VAL A 354 5.37 11.83 -1.03
C VAL A 354 4.94 10.62 -0.22
N GLU A 355 5.27 10.62 1.07
CA GLU A 355 4.75 9.64 2.01
C GLU A 355 3.44 10.17 2.61
N ILE A 356 2.34 9.48 2.36
CA ILE A 356 1.01 9.80 2.88
C ILE A 356 0.89 9.13 4.25
N ILE A 357 1.02 9.93 5.31
CA ILE A 357 0.98 9.46 6.70
C ILE A 357 -0.46 9.27 7.15
N SER A 358 -1.32 10.25 6.81
CA SER A 358 -2.75 10.22 7.07
C SER A 358 -3.49 11.04 6.01
N LYS A 359 -4.82 11.13 6.12
CA LYS A 359 -5.63 11.96 5.20
C LYS A 359 -5.25 13.44 5.26
N ASP A 360 -4.71 13.89 6.39
CA ASP A 360 -4.45 15.30 6.67
C ASP A 360 -2.95 15.63 6.78
N GLU A 361 -2.07 14.63 6.65
CA GLU A 361 -0.61 14.80 6.83
C GLU A 361 0.19 14.06 5.75
N LEU A 362 1.07 14.81 5.08
CA LEU A 362 1.98 14.34 4.04
C LEU A 362 3.43 14.68 4.39
N ARG A 363 4.36 13.78 4.08
CA ARG A 363 5.81 14.07 4.04
C ARG A 363 6.27 14.17 2.61
N VAL A 364 6.77 15.34 2.22
CA VAL A 364 7.17 15.65 0.85
C VAL A 364 8.69 15.66 0.73
N HIS A 365 9.18 14.76 -0.11
CA HIS A 365 10.56 14.68 -0.55
C HIS A 365 10.69 15.39 -1.91
N ARG A 366 11.07 16.68 -1.90
CA ARG A 366 11.19 17.48 -3.13
C ARG A 366 12.21 16.93 -4.12
N SER A 367 13.29 16.34 -3.62
CA SER A 367 14.23 15.55 -4.43
C SER A 367 14.29 14.14 -3.88
N LEU A 368 13.72 13.21 -4.64
CA LEU A 368 13.76 11.78 -4.31
C LEU A 368 15.21 11.27 -4.36
N GLU A 369 16.00 11.76 -5.30
CA GLU A 369 17.42 11.42 -5.43
C GLU A 369 18.23 11.78 -4.19
N THR A 370 18.13 13.03 -3.73
CA THR A 370 18.85 13.49 -2.52
C THR A 370 18.39 12.73 -1.29
N THR A 371 17.10 12.40 -1.22
CA THR A 371 16.53 11.58 -0.13
C THR A 371 17.18 10.20 -0.10
N VAL A 372 17.21 9.51 -1.25
CA VAL A 372 17.75 8.16 -1.36
C VAL A 372 19.25 8.14 -1.07
N ASP A 373 20.02 9.08 -1.64
CA ASP A 373 21.46 9.17 -1.39
C ASP A 373 21.78 9.43 0.09
N THR A 374 20.95 10.23 0.76
CA THR A 374 21.10 10.49 2.20
C THR A 374 20.84 9.21 3.01
N ILE A 375 19.77 8.47 2.70
CA ILE A 375 19.43 7.20 3.36
C ILE A 375 20.54 6.15 3.15
N LEU A 376 21.04 6.00 1.91
CA LEU A 376 22.12 5.06 1.60
C LEU A 376 23.42 5.39 2.34
N SER A 377 23.66 6.67 2.62
CA SER A 377 24.79 7.12 3.45
C SER A 377 24.59 6.91 4.96
N GLY A 378 23.47 6.29 5.37
CA GLY A 378 23.13 6.04 6.78
C GLY A 378 22.63 7.28 7.53
N ARG A 379 22.25 8.34 6.82
CA ARG A 379 21.76 9.61 7.39
C ARG A 379 20.24 9.73 7.23
N PHE A 380 19.64 10.58 8.06
CA PHE A 380 18.22 10.91 7.95
C PHE A 380 17.97 11.94 6.84
N PRO A 381 17.05 11.68 5.89
CA PRO A 381 16.74 12.61 4.82
C PRO A 381 15.93 13.81 5.33
N ASN A 382 16.08 14.94 4.66
CA ASN A 382 15.22 16.10 4.89
C ASN A 382 13.92 15.97 4.07
N PHE A 383 12.77 16.29 4.68
CA PHE A 383 11.47 16.34 4.01
C PHE A 383 10.61 17.47 4.58
N GLU A 384 9.57 17.86 3.84
CA GLU A 384 8.58 18.86 4.30
C GLU A 384 7.34 18.17 4.86
N VAL A 385 6.84 18.62 6.00
CA VAL A 385 5.60 18.09 6.58
C VAL A 385 4.45 19.04 6.21
N ARG A 386 3.48 18.55 5.45
CA ARG A 386 2.35 19.36 4.99
C ARG A 386 1.08 18.88 5.66
N LYS A 387 0.37 19.79 6.34
CA LYS A 387 -0.83 19.47 7.12
C LYS A 387 -2.03 20.31 6.72
N ILE A 388 -3.20 19.68 6.62
CA ILE A 388 -4.48 20.38 6.43
C ILE A 388 -5.04 20.73 7.81
N HIS A 389 -5.22 22.01 8.12
CA HIS A 389 -5.92 22.47 9.33
C HIS A 389 -7.30 23.01 8.96
N SER A 390 -8.24 22.98 9.90
CA SER A 390 -9.61 23.51 9.74
C SER A 390 -9.69 25.01 9.42
N ARG A 391 -8.58 25.75 9.51
CA ARG A 391 -8.46 27.19 9.17
C ARG A 391 -7.55 27.49 7.99
N GLY A 392 -7.08 26.48 7.25
CA GLY A 392 -6.21 26.63 6.08
C GLY A 392 -5.13 25.55 5.97
N SER A 393 -4.45 25.51 4.83
CA SER A 393 -3.29 24.64 4.63
C SER A 393 -2.05 25.27 5.28
N GLU A 394 -1.39 24.57 6.19
CA GLU A 394 -0.12 25.00 6.76
C GLU A 394 0.99 24.06 6.27
N VAL A 395 2.06 24.66 5.76
CA VAL A 395 3.25 23.93 5.31
C VAL A 395 4.33 24.15 6.37
N THR A 396 4.62 23.12 7.15
CA THR A 396 5.66 23.17 8.16
C THR A 396 6.86 22.38 7.66
N THR A 397 7.96 23.06 7.38
CA THR A 397 9.21 22.35 7.07
C THR A 397 9.82 21.88 8.38
N GLU A 398 9.51 20.65 8.79
CA GLU A 398 10.16 20.03 9.94
C GLU A 398 11.52 19.44 9.52
N ARG A 399 12.60 19.93 10.15
CA ARG A 399 13.87 19.21 10.21
C ARG A 399 13.81 18.31 11.45
N GLU A 400 13.58 17.02 11.30
CA GLU A 400 13.90 16.09 12.38
C GLU A 400 15.42 15.91 12.46
N ASN A 401 16.08 16.85 13.13
CA ASN A 401 17.44 16.65 13.62
C ASN A 401 17.35 15.73 14.85
N PHE A 402 17.56 14.43 14.69
CA PHE A 402 17.93 13.58 15.83
C PHE A 402 19.33 14.01 16.30
N LEU A 403 19.39 14.99 17.19
CA LEU A 403 20.60 15.33 17.93
C LEU A 403 20.93 14.15 18.86
N HIS A 404 21.99 13.41 18.53
CA HIS A 404 22.58 12.45 19.45
C HIS A 404 23.32 13.25 20.52
N SER A 405 22.73 13.41 21.71
CA SER A 405 23.49 13.82 22.89
C SER A 405 24.33 12.62 23.32
N SER A 406 25.61 12.65 22.97
CA SER A 406 26.66 11.97 23.71
C SER A 406 26.67 12.50 25.14
N LEU A 407 26.29 11.66 26.09
CA LEU A 407 26.66 11.81 27.50
C LEU A 407 27.04 10.42 28.00
N ASP A 408 28.32 10.12 27.86
CA ASP A 408 29.05 9.40 28.88
C ASP A 408 28.97 10.26 30.15
N GLU A 409 28.42 9.72 31.24
CA GLU A 409 28.91 10.01 32.57
C GLU A 409 28.42 8.92 33.53
N GLU A 410 29.40 8.46 34.31
CA GLU A 410 29.38 7.43 35.32
C GLU A 410 28.46 7.84 36.48
N ASP A 411 27.78 6.88 37.10
CA ASP A 411 27.55 6.97 38.55
C ASP A 411 27.36 5.59 39.18
N GLU A 412 28.07 5.45 40.28
CA GLU A 412 28.40 4.26 41.07
C GLU A 412 27.54 4.22 42.36
N TYR A 413 27.51 3.08 43.07
CA TYR A 413 27.01 2.82 44.45
C TYR A 413 25.49 2.54 44.63
N VAL A 414 24.97 1.63 45.48
CA VAL A 414 25.46 0.72 46.56
C VAL A 414 24.44 -0.41 46.83
N ILE A 415 24.92 -1.50 47.43
CA ILE A 415 24.27 -2.79 47.77
C ILE A 415 23.63 -2.76 49.20
N GLU A 416 22.78 -3.77 49.48
CA GLU A 416 22.35 -4.36 50.79
C GLU A 416 20.95 -3.93 51.29
N ASP A 417 20.08 -4.77 51.86
CA ASP A 417 20.02 -6.23 52.09
C ASP A 417 18.58 -6.59 52.57
N ALA A 418 18.08 -7.79 52.18
CA ALA A 418 17.25 -8.80 52.91
C ALA A 418 16.12 -8.42 53.94
N PRO A 419 15.32 -9.38 54.50
CA PRO A 419 14.54 -10.50 53.93
C PRO A 419 13.09 -10.67 54.52
N ASP A 420 12.40 -11.72 54.03
CA ASP A 420 11.46 -12.64 54.71
C ASP A 420 9.95 -12.36 54.96
N MET A 421 9.13 -13.13 54.22
CA MET A 421 8.17 -14.18 54.65
C MET A 421 7.15 -13.93 55.79
N ALA A 422 5.85 -13.99 55.42
CA ALA A 422 4.75 -14.75 56.08
C ALA A 422 3.43 -14.48 55.30
N ASP A 423 2.84 -15.44 54.60
CA ASP A 423 1.86 -16.47 55.05
C ASP A 423 0.39 -15.98 55.21
N ARG A 424 -0.51 -16.87 54.76
CA ARG A 424 -1.99 -16.96 54.92
C ARG A 424 -2.87 -16.21 53.91
N GLY A 425 -3.82 -16.84 53.23
CA GLY A 425 -4.29 -18.23 53.25
C GLY A 425 -5.69 -18.39 52.65
N PHE A 426 -5.84 -19.43 51.82
CA PHE A 426 -6.97 -20.38 51.66
C PHE A 426 -8.43 -19.98 51.32
N GLY A 427 -8.99 -20.78 50.39
CA GLY A 427 -10.43 -21.00 50.12
C GLY A 427 -10.67 -21.47 48.67
N HIS A 428 -10.45 -22.73 48.24
CA HIS A 428 -11.35 -23.92 48.34
C HIS A 428 -12.71 -23.66 47.59
N ILE A 429 -13.22 -24.40 46.58
CA ILE A 429 -13.62 -25.84 46.48
C ILE A 429 -14.13 -26.13 45.03
N ASP A 430 -13.55 -27.16 44.38
CA ASP A 430 -14.16 -28.39 43.81
C ASP A 430 -15.04 -28.49 42.52
N PHE A 431 -14.67 -29.50 41.70
CA PHE A 431 -15.47 -30.55 40.99
C PHE A 431 -16.50 -30.13 39.90
N THR A 432 -16.75 -30.78 38.74
CA THR A 432 -16.45 -32.12 38.16
C THR A 432 -16.94 -32.17 36.69
N SER A 433 -16.39 -33.05 35.85
CA SER A 433 -17.09 -34.06 34.99
C SER A 433 -16.14 -34.53 33.86
N VAL A 434 -15.39 -35.64 34.01
CA VAL A 434 -15.72 -37.02 33.61
C VAL A 434 -16.22 -37.17 32.16
N VAL A 435 -15.41 -37.79 31.28
CA VAL A 435 -15.70 -39.05 30.52
C VAL A 435 -14.36 -39.61 29.98
N SER A 436 -14.15 -40.91 30.13
CA SER A 436 -12.99 -41.70 29.66
C SER A 436 -13.31 -42.45 28.33
N PRO A 437 -12.39 -43.25 27.72
CA PRO A 437 -12.19 -43.28 26.26
C PRO A 437 -12.67 -44.59 25.58
N ASN A 438 -12.75 -44.60 24.24
CA ASN A 438 -12.05 -45.57 23.38
C ASN A 438 -12.49 -45.59 21.90
N MET A 439 -11.50 -45.99 21.08
CA MET A 439 -11.50 -46.64 19.74
C MET A 439 -11.41 -45.77 18.47
N GLN A 440 -10.19 -45.79 17.90
CA GLN A 440 -9.75 -46.05 16.49
C GLN A 440 -10.69 -45.59 15.35
N GLU A 441 -10.23 -44.94 14.27
CA GLU A 441 -9.18 -45.35 13.33
C GLU A 441 -8.89 -44.20 12.31
N ASP A 442 -7.61 -44.06 11.93
CA ASP A 442 -7.00 -43.55 10.69
C ASP A 442 -7.61 -42.40 9.85
N SER A 443 -6.84 -41.31 9.65
CA SER A 443 -6.14 -41.04 8.37
C SER A 443 -5.48 -39.64 8.27
N MET A 444 -4.19 -39.65 7.89
CA MET A 444 -3.39 -38.59 7.24
C MET A 444 -3.19 -37.24 7.98
N ASP A 445 -2.14 -37.19 8.79
CA ASP A 445 -1.55 -35.96 9.35
C ASP A 445 -0.76 -35.20 8.25
N GLU A 446 -1.41 -34.29 7.53
CA GLU A 446 -0.71 -33.27 6.73
C GLU A 446 0.04 -32.35 7.71
N ARG A 447 1.36 -32.52 7.83
CA ARG A 447 2.21 -31.63 8.62
C ARG A 447 2.10 -30.20 8.11
N ILE A 448 1.32 -29.37 8.82
CA ILE A 448 1.20 -27.94 8.55
C ILE A 448 2.59 -27.31 8.82
N GLN A 449 3.22 -26.77 7.78
CA GLN A 449 4.46 -26.03 7.91
C GLN A 449 4.16 -24.70 8.61
N PRO A 450 4.89 -24.33 9.69
CA PRO A 450 4.68 -23.06 10.38
C PRO A 450 5.03 -21.89 9.48
N ARG A 451 4.16 -20.87 9.48
CA ARG A 451 4.35 -19.61 8.78
C ARG A 451 5.09 -18.61 9.65
N LEU A 452 6.30 -18.24 9.23
CA LEU A 452 7.20 -17.38 9.98
C LEU A 452 7.29 -15.99 9.35
N PHE A 453 6.99 -14.97 10.14
CA PHE A 453 7.29 -13.57 9.78
C PHE A 453 8.64 -13.18 10.40
N VAL A 454 9.56 -12.65 9.61
CA VAL A 454 10.92 -12.28 10.07
C VAL A 454 11.09 -10.77 10.04
N TYR A 455 11.59 -10.18 11.14
CA TYR A 455 11.76 -8.73 11.24
C TYR A 455 13.18 -8.32 11.66
N GLY A 456 13.88 -7.61 10.78
CA GLY A 456 15.23 -7.10 11.06
C GLY A 456 16.33 -8.17 11.05
N ILE A 457 16.03 -9.37 10.54
CA ILE A 457 16.96 -10.47 10.28
C ILE A 457 16.78 -10.87 8.81
N LEU A 458 17.87 -11.15 8.10
CA LEU A 458 17.79 -11.62 6.70
C LEU A 458 17.25 -13.05 6.66
N GLU A 459 16.27 -13.32 5.79
CA GLU A 459 15.72 -14.67 5.60
C GLU A 459 16.80 -15.69 5.25
N ALA A 460 17.79 -15.30 4.44
CA ALA A 460 18.94 -16.14 4.11
C ALA A 460 19.72 -16.63 5.35
N SER A 461 19.84 -15.80 6.38
CA SER A 461 20.50 -16.15 7.65
C SER A 461 19.64 -17.13 8.48
N VAL A 462 18.31 -16.99 8.42
CA VAL A 462 17.37 -17.91 9.07
C VAL A 462 17.39 -19.27 8.35
N ILE A 463 17.35 -19.27 7.02
CA ILE A 463 17.47 -20.45 6.17
C ILE A 463 18.79 -21.19 6.45
N GLN A 464 19.91 -20.46 6.58
CA GLN A 464 21.20 -21.05 6.94
C GLN A 464 21.17 -21.68 8.34
N GLY A 465 20.48 -21.05 9.30
CA GLY A 465 20.27 -21.59 10.65
C GLY A 465 19.48 -22.90 10.64
N ILE A 466 18.46 -23.00 9.80
CA ILE A 466 17.64 -24.21 9.59
C ILE A 466 18.46 -25.33 8.95
N LYS A 467 19.27 -25.03 7.92
CA LYS A 467 20.16 -26.01 7.25
C LYS A 467 21.13 -26.66 8.23
N GLN A 468 21.72 -25.89 9.15
CA GLN A 468 22.65 -26.42 10.16
C GLN A 468 21.97 -27.29 11.23
N LEU A 469 20.65 -27.18 11.39
CA LEU A 469 19.86 -28.07 12.25
C LEU A 469 19.53 -29.41 11.58
N LYS A 470 20.05 -29.67 10.36
CA LYS A 470 19.74 -30.86 9.53
C LYS A 470 18.24 -30.97 9.24
N MET A 471 17.57 -29.84 9.05
CA MET A 471 16.15 -29.77 8.72
C MET A 471 15.99 -29.48 7.22
N ASP A 472 14.91 -29.97 6.62
CA ASP A 472 14.55 -29.66 5.24
C ASP A 472 14.27 -28.15 5.10
N GLU A 473 14.69 -27.55 3.98
CA GLU A 473 14.47 -26.12 3.69
C GLU A 473 12.97 -25.77 3.65
N ALA A 474 12.11 -26.76 3.40
CA ALA A 474 10.66 -26.66 3.42
C ALA A 474 10.04 -26.80 4.84
N ALA A 475 10.83 -26.78 5.92
CA ALA A 475 10.31 -26.92 7.28
C ALA A 475 9.56 -25.67 7.78
N VAL A 476 9.78 -24.50 7.16
CA VAL A 476 9.19 -23.21 7.56
C VAL A 476 8.80 -22.43 6.31
N GLN A 477 7.60 -21.85 6.30
CA GLN A 477 7.15 -20.96 5.23
C GLN A 477 7.36 -19.50 5.65
N PHE A 478 8.21 -18.75 4.94
CA PHE A 478 8.35 -17.31 5.16
C PHE A 478 7.17 -16.56 4.56
N ILE A 479 6.66 -15.57 5.28
CA ILE A 479 5.55 -14.73 4.83
C ILE A 479 5.85 -13.25 5.09
N ASP A 480 5.31 -12.38 4.23
CA ASP A 480 5.47 -10.93 4.32
C ASP A 480 4.34 -10.24 5.10
N ASP A 481 3.28 -10.99 5.43
CA ASP A 481 2.08 -10.49 6.10
C ASP A 481 2.02 -11.02 7.54
N ILE A 482 2.36 -10.17 8.51
CA ILE A 482 2.36 -10.51 9.93
C ILE A 482 1.01 -11.04 10.41
N SER A 483 -0.11 -10.62 9.83
CA SER A 483 -1.45 -11.06 10.25
C SER A 483 -1.75 -12.53 9.95
N LYS A 484 -0.93 -13.18 9.11
CA LYS A 484 -1.07 -14.59 8.73
C LYS A 484 0.04 -15.47 9.32
N ALA A 485 0.88 -14.90 10.19
CA ALA A 485 2.03 -15.59 10.76
C ALA A 485 1.64 -16.44 11.96
N ASP A 486 2.20 -17.63 12.04
CA ASP A 486 2.10 -18.51 13.22
C ASP A 486 3.14 -18.11 14.28
N ALA A 487 4.24 -17.46 13.87
CA ALA A 487 5.25 -16.91 14.77
C ALA A 487 6.00 -15.71 14.15
N LEU A 488 6.52 -14.83 15.02
CA LEU A 488 7.40 -13.71 14.66
C LEU A 488 8.81 -13.95 15.17
N LEU A 489 9.82 -13.90 14.29
CA LEU A 489 11.24 -13.91 14.66
C LEU A 489 11.88 -12.55 14.37
N ALA A 490 12.39 -11.87 15.40
CA ALA A 490 12.88 -10.49 15.26
C ALA A 490 14.21 -10.22 15.95
N LEU A 491 14.98 -9.26 15.42
CA LEU A 491 16.16 -8.73 16.11
C LEU A 491 15.73 -7.75 17.22
N GLN A 492 16.22 -7.95 18.45
CA GLN A 492 15.82 -7.18 19.64
C GLN A 492 16.00 -5.68 19.45
N SER A 493 17.13 -5.27 18.86
CA SER A 493 17.47 -3.87 18.63
C SER A 493 16.54 -3.19 17.62
N LYS A 494 15.98 -3.96 16.66
CA LYS A 494 15.02 -3.46 15.66
C LYS A 494 13.61 -3.47 16.19
N LEU A 495 13.25 -4.49 16.97
CA LEU A 495 11.94 -4.63 17.58
C LEU A 495 11.69 -3.53 18.63
N LYS A 496 12.71 -3.17 19.43
CA LYS A 496 12.63 -2.03 20.37
C LYS A 496 12.40 -0.69 19.68
N LYS A 497 12.90 -0.50 18.45
CA LYS A 497 12.74 0.74 17.67
C LYS A 497 11.39 0.84 16.96
N ASN A 498 10.60 -0.23 16.92
CA ASN A 498 9.30 -0.25 16.27
C ASN A 498 8.24 -0.94 17.15
N PRO A 499 7.66 -0.22 18.13
CA PRO A 499 6.67 -0.79 19.05
C PRO A 499 5.37 -1.21 18.36
N ARG A 500 5.11 -0.72 17.14
CA ARG A 500 3.91 -1.07 16.37
C ARG A 500 3.90 -2.54 15.98
N ILE A 501 5.05 -3.11 15.60
CA ILE A 501 5.14 -4.54 15.24
C ILE A 501 4.89 -5.43 16.46
N GLN A 502 5.37 -5.03 17.64
CA GLN A 502 5.04 -5.73 18.88
C GLN A 502 3.55 -5.64 19.21
N ALA A 503 2.94 -4.46 19.03
CA ALA A 503 1.50 -4.28 19.25
C ALA A 503 0.66 -5.13 18.29
N VAL A 504 1.05 -5.20 17.01
CA VAL A 504 0.39 -6.02 16.00
C VAL A 504 0.52 -7.51 16.33
N ALA A 505 1.72 -8.01 16.60
CA ALA A 505 1.93 -9.40 16.98
C ALA A 505 1.11 -9.80 18.22
N LYS A 506 1.07 -8.94 19.25
CA LYS A 506 0.23 -9.16 20.44
C LYS A 506 -1.27 -9.15 20.13
N SER A 507 -1.73 -8.27 19.25
CA SER A 507 -3.15 -8.19 18.89
C SER A 507 -3.66 -9.44 18.16
N TYR A 508 -2.78 -10.11 17.42
CA TYR A 508 -3.08 -11.37 16.72
C TYR A 508 -2.70 -12.61 17.55
N GLY A 509 -2.21 -12.45 18.78
CA GLY A 509 -1.78 -13.57 19.64
C GLY A 509 -0.55 -14.33 19.12
N ILE A 510 0.28 -13.68 18.30
CA ILE A 510 1.43 -14.30 17.65
C ILE A 510 2.62 -14.33 18.63
N PRO A 511 3.23 -15.50 18.88
CA PRO A 511 4.42 -15.61 19.73
C PRO A 511 5.62 -14.90 19.09
N ILE A 512 6.36 -14.16 19.92
CA ILE A 512 7.51 -13.35 19.49
C ILE A 512 8.81 -13.98 19.99
N TYR A 513 9.64 -14.44 19.07
CA TYR A 513 10.99 -14.92 19.31
C TYR A 513 11.99 -13.82 18.98
N VAL A 514 12.91 -13.56 19.90
CA VAL A 514 13.84 -12.43 19.78
C VAL A 514 15.29 -12.91 19.79
N THR A 515 16.09 -12.43 18.85
CA THR A 515 17.55 -12.58 18.87
C THR A 515 18.22 -11.27 19.30
N LYS A 516 19.31 -11.34 20.07
CA LYS A 516 20.09 -10.16 20.48
C LYS A 516 20.98 -9.65 19.34
N SER A 517 21.48 -10.57 18.50
CA SER A 517 22.30 -10.33 17.33
C SER A 517 21.79 -11.09 16.09
N SER A 518 22.31 -10.75 14.91
CA SER A 518 22.09 -11.50 13.66
C SER A 518 23.06 -12.69 13.52
N SER A 519 23.71 -13.12 14.60
CA SER A 519 24.64 -14.24 14.57
C SER A 519 23.90 -15.56 14.34
N LEU A 520 24.53 -16.47 13.61
CA LEU A 520 23.94 -17.76 13.25
C LEU A 520 23.62 -18.62 14.48
N VAL A 521 24.40 -18.50 15.56
CA VAL A 521 24.21 -19.26 16.80
C VAL A 521 22.92 -18.84 17.52
N GLU A 522 22.65 -17.54 17.59
CA GLU A 522 21.43 -17.02 18.21
C GLU A 522 20.19 -17.29 17.37
N ILE A 523 20.28 -17.11 16.05
CA ILE A 523 19.22 -17.47 15.11
C ILE A 523 18.88 -18.96 15.27
N ARG A 524 19.90 -19.83 15.39
CA ARG A 524 19.68 -21.26 15.63
C ARG A 524 18.98 -21.56 16.96
N LYS A 525 19.33 -20.86 18.05
CA LYS A 525 18.68 -21.00 19.37
C LYS A 525 17.21 -20.60 19.28
N ALA A 526 16.91 -19.49 18.61
CA ALA A 526 15.54 -18.99 18.45
C ALA A 526 14.69 -19.89 17.54
N VAL A 527 15.22 -20.35 16.41
CA VAL A 527 14.52 -21.30 15.51
C VAL A 527 14.24 -22.62 16.22
N ARG A 528 15.16 -23.11 17.06
CA ARG A 528 14.94 -24.33 17.84
C ARG A 528 13.79 -24.18 18.85
N ALA A 529 13.72 -23.04 19.54
CA ALA A 529 12.64 -22.75 20.48
C ALA A 529 11.28 -22.66 19.77
N LEU A 530 11.25 -22.02 18.59
CA LEU A 530 10.06 -21.92 17.77
C LEU A 530 9.51 -23.29 17.37
N MET A 531 10.39 -24.23 17.03
CA MET A 531 9.99 -25.60 16.64
C MET A 531 9.62 -26.50 17.82
N SER A 532 10.17 -26.27 19.02
CA SER A 532 9.75 -27.02 20.22
C SER A 532 8.35 -26.62 20.65
N ASP A 533 8.05 -25.32 20.62
CA ASP A 533 6.76 -24.78 21.04
C ASP A 533 5.64 -25.14 20.06
N HIS A 534 5.99 -25.44 18.81
CA HIS A 534 5.05 -25.92 17.80
C HIS A 534 4.74 -27.42 17.90
N LYS A 535 5.55 -28.18 18.65
CA LYS A 535 5.35 -29.63 18.90
C LYS A 535 4.59 -29.90 20.20
N ASP A 536 4.74 -29.05 21.20
CA ASP A 536 4.03 -29.12 22.47
C ASP A 536 2.94 -28.03 22.49
N GLY A 537 1.70 -28.40 22.15
CA GLY A 537 0.57 -27.46 22.07
C GLY A 537 0.51 -26.45 23.21
N LEU A 538 0.30 -25.18 22.83
CA LEU A 538 0.34 -23.94 23.64
C LEU A 538 0.09 -24.16 25.15
N LYS A 539 1.15 -24.06 25.95
CA LYS A 539 1.06 -23.76 27.40
C LYS A 539 1.55 -22.35 27.66
N ASP A 540 0.66 -21.56 28.22
CA ASP A 540 0.86 -20.19 28.70
C ASP A 540 1.88 -20.16 29.86
N TYR A 541 2.87 -19.25 29.78
CA TYR A 541 3.69 -18.66 30.88
C TYR A 541 4.53 -17.53 30.24
N GLY A 542 4.75 -16.34 30.80
CA GLY A 542 4.61 -15.88 32.18
C GLY A 542 5.95 -15.27 32.67
N SER A 543 6.00 -13.93 32.72
CA SER A 543 6.88 -13.00 33.47
C SER A 543 8.43 -13.03 33.38
N ILE A 544 8.99 -11.83 33.61
CA ILE A 544 10.35 -11.35 33.33
C ILE A 544 11.41 -11.79 34.37
N ASP A 545 11.04 -12.51 35.43
CA ASP A 545 11.96 -12.76 36.58
C ASP A 545 12.89 -13.98 36.45
N ASN A 546 12.75 -14.83 35.43
CA ASN A 546 13.66 -15.97 35.23
C ASN A 546 14.98 -15.62 34.50
N MET A 547 15.24 -14.34 34.22
CA MET A 547 16.38 -13.90 33.40
C MET A 547 17.75 -14.14 34.07
N LYS A 548 17.83 -14.18 35.40
CA LYS A 548 19.11 -14.31 36.15
C LYS A 548 19.66 -15.75 36.24
N SER A 549 18.82 -16.78 36.14
CA SER A 549 19.28 -18.19 36.19
C SER A 549 19.77 -18.67 34.82
N SER A 550 19.16 -18.20 33.73
CA SER A 550 19.56 -18.52 32.35
C SER A 550 20.94 -17.96 32.00
N GLU A 551 21.27 -16.74 32.45
CA GLU A 551 22.56 -16.10 32.16
C GLU A 551 23.74 -16.85 32.80
N LYS A 552 23.53 -17.45 33.98
CA LYS A 552 24.55 -18.24 34.68
C LYS A 552 24.81 -19.59 34.01
N ILE A 553 23.78 -20.19 33.42
CA ILE A 553 23.86 -21.45 32.66
C ILE A 553 24.49 -21.20 31.28
N ASP A 554 24.12 -20.10 30.61
CA ASP A 554 24.69 -19.72 29.31
C ASP A 554 26.20 -19.39 29.42
N ALA A 555 26.64 -18.72 30.50
CA ALA A 555 28.07 -18.43 30.73
C ALA A 555 28.90 -19.70 31.04
N LEU A 556 28.32 -20.68 31.73
CA LEU A 556 28.98 -21.96 32.02
C LEU A 556 29.13 -22.82 30.75
N GLU A 557 28.14 -22.79 29.85
CA GLU A 557 28.20 -23.53 28.60
C GLU A 557 29.14 -22.87 27.58
N GLU A 558 29.20 -21.52 27.54
CA GLU A 558 30.16 -20.79 26.71
C GLU A 558 31.61 -21.04 27.16
N ALA A 559 31.85 -21.08 28.47
CA ALA A 559 33.14 -21.48 29.04
C ALA A 559 33.49 -22.95 28.71
N ARG A 560 32.50 -23.87 28.74
CA ARG A 560 32.70 -25.27 28.38
C ARG A 560 33.12 -25.43 26.90
N ILE A 561 32.44 -24.72 26.00
CA ILE A 561 32.73 -24.74 24.55
C ILE A 561 34.11 -24.15 24.26
N ALA A 562 34.51 -23.06 24.93
CA ALA A 562 35.84 -22.48 24.78
C ALA A 562 36.96 -23.45 25.24
N VAL A 563 36.73 -24.19 26.32
CA VAL A 563 37.67 -25.23 26.80
C VAL A 563 37.74 -26.42 25.83
N GLU A 564 36.62 -26.88 25.29
CA GLU A 564 36.60 -27.94 24.26
C GLU A 564 37.33 -27.51 22.97
N GLN A 565 37.21 -26.24 22.57
CA GLN A 565 37.95 -25.68 21.43
C GLN A 565 39.45 -25.57 21.69
N MET A 566 39.87 -25.21 22.91
CA MET A 566 41.29 -25.23 23.26
C MET A 566 41.88 -26.65 23.27
N ILE A 567 41.14 -27.64 23.76
CA ILE A 567 41.58 -29.04 23.81
C ILE A 567 41.69 -29.64 22.41
N THR A 568 40.74 -29.32 21.52
CA THR A 568 40.80 -29.76 20.11
C THR A 568 41.94 -29.08 19.36
N THR A 569 42.15 -27.78 19.53
CA THR A 569 43.27 -27.05 18.92
C THR A 569 44.63 -27.56 19.43
N SER A 570 44.74 -27.92 20.72
CA SER A 570 45.98 -28.48 21.30
C SER A 570 46.25 -29.94 20.87
N ARG A 571 45.22 -30.71 20.52
CA ARG A 571 45.38 -32.07 19.95
C ARG A 571 45.81 -32.04 18.49
N GLU A 572 45.43 -31.01 17.74
CA GLU A 572 45.86 -30.83 16.34
C GLU A 572 47.28 -30.28 16.22
N THR A 573 47.84 -29.68 17.28
CA THR A 573 49.25 -29.21 17.28
C THR A 573 50.26 -30.28 17.72
N LEU A 574 49.81 -31.45 18.18
CA LEU A 574 50.65 -32.56 18.66
C LEU A 574 50.54 -33.82 17.77
N ALA A 575 49.95 -33.70 16.58
CA ALA A 575 49.86 -34.77 15.57
C ALA A 575 50.78 -34.50 14.37
#